data_AF-A0A9P1E7B4-F1
#
_entry.id   AF-A0A9P1E7B4-F1
#
_cell.length_a   1.000
_cell.length_b   1.000
_cell.length_c   1.000
_cell.angle_alpha   90.00
_cell.angle_beta   90.00
_cell.angle_gamma   90.00
#
_symmetry.space_group_name_H-M   'P 1'
#
loop_
_entity.id
_entity.type
_entity.pdbx_description
1 polymer ?
#
loop_
_entity_poly.entity_id
_entity_poly.type
_entity_poly.pdbx_seq_one_letter_code
_entity_poly.pdbx_strand_id
1 'polypeptide(L)'
;MVYSGAVDRIIGRPHPKTGDVVLVADGTQKPIGWGFYNSVSMFCVRLMQLEDEASRELSCALNVEELLETRIFAAAQLRNSLGLPSLKTNAYRLINSEGDRLSGLIVDIFGDIAVVASSAAWVEKYRPLVESCISRINEVKHISWRPSVEILKEEGLDYSSSTVVDLVRPPPERVMENGISYMVSMDGQKTGFYADQRDNRWFISTISEGRRVLDICCYTGGFALNAAFGGASDVTGVDSSLPALDVAKENIDLNGMGSRRTSFVRQDASEFMKDALSKHEKWDIVVLDPPKLAPRKKVLKSASGMYSNLNSLAMLLTKRGGLLMTCSCSGAMTQSGMFLEILQGAAAKVGKKITVVRKAGAACDHPLDPAYPEGEYLTNILLRVV
;
A
#
# COMPACT_ATOMS: atom_id res chain seq x y z
N MET A 1 6.70 -17.87 7.65
CA MET A 1 5.83 -18.76 6.84
C MET A 1 6.57 -20.06 6.53
N VAL A 2 5.87 -21.17 6.30
CA VAL A 2 6.45 -22.45 5.85
C VAL A 2 6.08 -22.67 4.39
N TYR A 3 7.08 -22.75 3.53
CA TYR A 3 6.90 -23.02 2.10
C TYR A 3 6.63 -24.51 1.86
N SER A 4 5.80 -24.84 0.88
CA SER A 4 5.47 -26.22 0.53
C SER A 4 6.71 -27.08 0.23
N GLY A 5 7.72 -26.51 -0.43
CA GLY A 5 9.00 -27.18 -0.71
C GLY A 5 9.86 -27.47 0.52
N ALA A 6 9.52 -26.95 1.70
CA ALA A 6 10.23 -27.20 2.96
C ALA A 6 9.59 -28.29 3.83
N VAL A 7 8.45 -28.88 3.39
CA VAL A 7 7.70 -29.86 4.18
C VAL A 7 8.09 -31.28 3.79
N ASP A 8 8.67 -32.03 4.74
CA ASP A 8 9.01 -33.46 4.58
C ASP A 8 7.77 -34.36 4.60
N ARG A 9 6.91 -34.18 5.62
CA ARG A 9 5.71 -34.99 5.80
C ARG A 9 4.63 -34.25 6.59
N ILE A 10 3.38 -34.66 6.39
CA ILE A 10 2.21 -34.15 7.12
C ILE A 10 1.62 -35.29 7.95
N ILE A 11 1.53 -35.11 9.26
CA ILE A 11 1.03 -36.12 10.20
C ILE A 11 -0.37 -35.74 10.69
N GLY A 12 -1.31 -36.68 10.65
CA GLY A 12 -2.68 -36.52 11.12
C GLY A 12 -3.61 -37.56 10.50
N ARG A 13 -4.61 -38.04 11.27
CA ARG A 13 -5.68 -38.91 10.76
C ARG A 13 -7.04 -38.41 11.26
N PRO A 14 -7.92 -37.86 10.38
CA PRO A 14 -7.68 -37.59 8.95
C PRO A 14 -6.57 -36.55 8.74
N HIS A 15 -6.08 -36.44 7.50
CA HIS A 15 -5.15 -35.37 7.13
C HIS A 15 -5.78 -33.98 7.35
N PRO A 16 -4.99 -32.98 7.76
CA PRO A 16 -5.49 -31.61 7.93
C PRO A 16 -6.01 -31.06 6.60
N LYS A 17 -7.02 -30.19 6.69
CA LYS A 17 -7.62 -29.48 5.56
C LYS A 17 -7.22 -28.01 5.58
N THR A 18 -7.37 -27.34 4.44
CA THR A 18 -7.10 -25.90 4.35
C THR A 18 -7.84 -25.11 5.43
N GLY A 19 -7.10 -24.26 6.14
CA GLY A 19 -7.56 -23.47 7.28
C GLY A 19 -7.53 -24.20 8.63
N ASP A 20 -7.13 -25.47 8.69
CA ASP A 20 -6.96 -26.16 9.98
C ASP A 20 -5.71 -25.69 10.71
N VAL A 21 -5.79 -25.67 12.04
CA VAL A 21 -4.66 -25.38 12.91
C VAL A 21 -3.74 -26.59 12.94
N VAL A 22 -2.45 -26.37 12.69
CA VAL A 22 -1.42 -27.40 12.72
C VAL A 22 -0.20 -26.94 13.52
N LEU A 23 0.46 -27.90 14.17
CA LEU A 23 1.79 -27.72 14.74
C LEU A 23 2.85 -27.92 13.65
N VAL A 24 3.89 -27.09 13.69
CA VAL A 24 5.08 -27.19 12.86
C VAL A 24 6.22 -27.61 13.75
N ALA A 25 6.95 -28.66 13.35
CA ALA A 25 8.11 -29.17 14.05
C ALA A 25 9.27 -29.38 13.08
N ASP A 26 10.50 -29.38 13.59
CA ASP A 26 11.68 -29.73 12.81
C ASP A 26 11.78 -31.24 12.54
N GLY A 27 12.83 -31.67 11.82
CA GLY A 27 13.05 -33.08 11.49
C GLY A 27 13.25 -34.00 12.70
N THR A 28 13.57 -33.45 13.87
CA THR A 28 13.70 -34.17 15.15
C THR A 28 12.41 -34.21 15.97
N GLN A 29 11.31 -33.68 15.41
CA GLN A 29 10.01 -33.50 16.08
C GLN A 29 10.01 -32.44 17.18
N LYS A 30 11.01 -31.55 17.23
CA LYS A 30 10.99 -30.42 18.15
C LYS A 30 10.00 -29.36 17.63
N PRO A 31 9.03 -28.90 18.44
CA PRO A 31 8.09 -27.87 18.03
C PRO A 31 8.80 -26.55 17.66
N ILE A 32 8.36 -25.96 16.56
CA ILE A 32 8.76 -24.63 16.06
C ILE A 32 7.66 -23.61 16.39
N GLY A 33 6.40 -24.02 16.26
CA GLY A 33 5.23 -23.17 16.50
C GLY A 33 3.98 -23.77 15.87
N TRP A 34 2.92 -22.98 15.76
CA TRP A 34 1.67 -23.40 15.13
C TRP A 34 1.13 -22.36 14.16
N GLY A 35 0.28 -22.79 13.24
CA GLY A 35 -0.32 -21.91 12.24
C GLY A 35 -1.44 -22.57 11.47
N PHE A 36 -1.90 -21.90 10.40
CA PHE A 36 -2.94 -22.44 9.53
C PHE A 36 -2.34 -23.16 8.34
N TYR A 37 -2.78 -24.41 8.15
CA TYR A 37 -2.40 -25.23 7.02
C TYR A 37 -3.18 -24.84 5.76
N ASN A 38 -2.54 -24.95 4.59
CA ASN A 38 -3.18 -24.85 3.29
C ASN A 38 -2.57 -25.91 2.35
N SER A 39 -3.41 -26.79 1.80
CA SER A 39 -2.95 -27.90 0.94
C SER A 39 -2.62 -27.48 -0.49
N VAL A 40 -3.00 -26.28 -0.91
CA VAL A 40 -2.87 -25.79 -2.30
C VAL A 40 -1.82 -24.69 -2.40
N SER A 41 -1.77 -23.80 -1.39
CA SER A 41 -0.87 -22.65 -1.40
C SER A 41 0.61 -23.04 -1.37
N MET A 42 1.44 -22.21 -2.00
CA MET A 42 2.90 -22.29 -1.78
C MET A 42 3.27 -22.03 -0.32
N PHE A 43 2.45 -21.29 0.43
CA PHE A 43 2.57 -21.09 1.86
C PHE A 43 1.79 -22.19 2.60
N CYS A 44 2.37 -23.39 2.60
CA CYS A 44 1.77 -24.60 3.18
C CYS A 44 1.33 -24.42 4.64
N VAL A 45 2.11 -23.67 5.44
CA VAL A 45 1.67 -23.20 6.76
C VAL A 45 1.96 -21.72 6.92
N ARG A 46 0.92 -20.94 7.20
CA ARG A 46 1.06 -19.56 7.69
C ARG A 46 1.20 -19.62 9.20
N LEU A 47 2.46 -19.58 9.67
CA LEU A 47 2.80 -19.56 11.09
C LEU A 47 2.11 -18.39 11.77
N MET A 48 1.40 -18.70 12.85
CA MET A 48 0.74 -17.73 13.69
C MET A 48 1.61 -17.49 14.90
N GLN A 49 1.83 -18.47 15.78
CA GLN A 49 2.62 -18.28 17.00
C GLN A 49 3.85 -19.20 16.98
N LEU A 50 4.99 -18.70 17.44
CA LEU A 50 6.18 -19.53 17.65
C LEU A 50 6.09 -20.26 18.99
N GLU A 51 6.81 -21.36 19.14
CA GLU A 51 6.79 -22.19 20.35
C GLU A 51 7.24 -21.43 21.61
N ASP A 52 8.25 -20.57 21.47
CA ASP A 52 8.76 -19.73 22.57
C ASP A 52 7.75 -18.66 23.01
N GLU A 53 6.84 -18.25 22.12
CA GLU A 53 5.74 -17.35 22.44
C GLU A 53 4.57 -18.09 23.05
N ALA A 54 4.21 -19.25 22.49
CA ALA A 54 3.15 -20.10 23.01
C ALA A 54 3.43 -20.54 24.46
N SER A 55 4.69 -20.76 24.81
CA SER A 55 5.11 -21.07 26.18
C SER A 55 5.06 -19.88 27.15
N ARG A 56 5.10 -18.64 26.65
CA ARG A 56 4.96 -17.41 27.45
C ARG A 56 3.52 -16.93 27.57
N GLU A 57 2.73 -17.09 26.51
CA GLU A 57 1.32 -16.68 26.40
C GLU A 57 0.43 -17.91 26.19
N LEU A 58 0.21 -18.64 27.28
CA LEU A 58 -0.52 -19.91 27.27
C LEU A 58 -1.98 -19.78 26.82
N SER A 59 -2.61 -18.61 27.02
CA SER A 59 -4.00 -18.37 26.60
C SER A 59 -4.17 -18.40 25.08
N CYS A 60 -3.13 -18.01 24.35
CA CYS A 60 -3.08 -17.99 22.88
C CYS A 60 -2.60 -19.33 22.28
N ALA A 61 -2.00 -20.22 23.07
CA ALA A 61 -1.41 -21.46 22.56
C ALA A 61 -2.49 -22.37 21.95
N LEU A 62 -2.43 -22.56 20.62
CA LEU A 62 -3.43 -23.28 19.83
C LEU A 62 -4.87 -22.76 19.98
N ASN A 63 -5.04 -21.53 20.46
CA ASN A 63 -6.33 -20.87 20.63
C ASN A 63 -6.46 -19.73 19.60
N VAL A 64 -7.21 -20.00 18.54
CA VAL A 64 -7.39 -19.04 17.43
C VAL A 64 -8.13 -17.80 17.88
N GLU A 65 -9.16 -17.93 18.71
CA GLU A 65 -10.00 -16.81 19.16
C GLU A 65 -9.17 -15.80 19.95
N GLU A 66 -8.51 -16.27 21.01
CA GLU A 66 -7.67 -15.44 21.86
C GLU A 66 -6.50 -14.82 21.09
N LEU A 67 -5.87 -15.58 20.19
CA LEU A 67 -4.75 -15.08 19.40
C LEU A 67 -5.19 -13.96 18.46
N LEU A 68 -6.29 -14.15 17.73
CA LEU A 68 -6.78 -13.15 16.78
C LEU A 68 -7.21 -11.89 17.52
N GLU A 69 -7.93 -12.04 18.63
CA GLU A 69 -8.29 -10.92 19.51
C GLU A 69 -7.03 -10.15 19.96
N THR A 70 -6.08 -10.86 20.57
CA THR A 70 -4.83 -10.27 21.08
C THR A 70 -4.06 -9.51 20.00
N ARG A 71 -3.90 -10.08 18.81
CA ARG A 71 -3.13 -9.45 17.72
C ARG A 71 -3.84 -8.29 17.06
N ILE A 72 -5.16 -8.40 16.87
CA ILE A 72 -5.96 -7.32 16.29
C ILE A 72 -5.95 -6.11 17.25
N PHE A 73 -6.07 -6.34 18.56
CA PHE A 73 -5.94 -5.26 19.55
C PHE A 73 -4.52 -4.72 19.67
N ALA A 74 -3.49 -5.57 19.59
CA ALA A 74 -2.09 -5.12 19.58
C ALA A 74 -1.80 -4.24 18.35
N ALA A 75 -2.33 -4.59 17.18
CA ALA A 75 -2.23 -3.78 15.97
C ALA A 75 -2.89 -2.40 16.15
N ALA A 76 -4.08 -2.35 16.77
CA ALA A 76 -4.76 -1.10 17.11
C ALA A 76 -3.95 -0.26 18.11
N GLN A 77 -3.39 -0.88 19.15
CA GLN A 77 -2.53 -0.21 20.13
C GLN A 77 -1.26 0.36 19.48
N LEU A 78 -0.66 -0.36 18.53
CA LEU A 78 0.46 0.15 17.76
C LEU A 78 0.07 1.44 17.01
N ARG A 79 -1.07 1.46 16.32
CA ARG A 79 -1.55 2.66 15.61
C ARG A 79 -1.83 3.81 16.56
N ASN A 80 -2.46 3.54 17.71
CA ASN A 80 -2.67 4.55 18.75
C ASN A 80 -1.33 5.15 19.24
N SER A 81 -0.30 4.33 19.43
CA SER A 81 1.04 4.80 19.82
C SER A 81 1.73 5.65 18.74
N LEU A 82 1.36 5.45 17.47
CA LEU A 82 1.78 6.26 16.33
C LEU A 82 0.93 7.53 16.15
N GLY A 83 -0.06 7.77 17.02
CA GLY A 83 -0.97 8.92 16.96
C GLY A 83 -2.10 8.76 15.95
N LEU A 84 -2.56 7.53 15.68
CA LEU A 84 -3.63 7.22 14.75
C LEU A 84 -4.77 6.45 15.46
N PRO A 85 -6.05 6.86 15.30
CA PRO A 85 -6.48 8.08 14.64
C PRO A 85 -6.11 9.35 15.44
N SER A 86 -6.20 10.50 14.80
CA SER A 86 -6.11 11.82 15.44
C SER A 86 -7.14 12.77 14.86
N LEU A 87 -7.29 13.96 15.48
CA LEU A 87 -8.14 15.03 14.96
C LEU A 87 -7.80 15.46 13.52
N LYS A 88 -6.60 15.13 13.03
CA LYS A 88 -6.13 15.47 11.68
C LYS A 88 -6.03 14.27 10.74
N THR A 89 -6.14 13.05 11.25
CA THR A 89 -5.98 11.83 10.44
C THR A 89 -6.89 10.71 10.94
N ASN A 90 -7.86 10.33 10.11
CA ASN A 90 -8.73 9.16 10.32
C ASN A 90 -8.74 8.20 9.12
N ALA A 91 -7.77 8.35 8.21
CA ALA A 91 -7.46 7.41 7.14
C ALA A 91 -6.10 6.76 7.38
N TYR A 92 -6.08 5.46 7.68
CA TYR A 92 -4.84 4.74 8.02
C TYR A 92 -4.98 3.23 7.87
N ARG A 93 -3.86 2.52 7.82
CA ARG A 93 -3.83 1.06 7.90
C ARG A 93 -3.87 0.60 9.34
N LEU A 94 -4.87 -0.19 9.71
CA LEU A 94 -4.98 -0.81 11.04
C LEU A 94 -4.23 -2.14 11.12
N ILE A 95 -4.26 -2.97 10.07
CA ILE A 95 -3.56 -4.26 10.02
C ILE A 95 -2.83 -4.39 8.68
N ASN A 96 -1.55 -4.75 8.72
CA ASN A 96 -0.65 -4.89 7.58
C ASN A 96 -0.07 -6.32 7.49
N SER A 97 -0.94 -7.33 7.42
CA SER A 97 -0.58 -8.71 7.13
C SER A 97 0.55 -9.25 8.03
N GLU A 98 1.66 -9.72 7.46
CA GLU A 98 2.82 -10.24 8.18
C GLU A 98 3.42 -9.20 9.15
N GLY A 99 3.36 -7.91 8.82
CA GLY A 99 3.86 -6.84 9.69
C GLY A 99 3.13 -6.74 11.03
N ASP A 100 1.89 -7.20 11.08
CA ASP A 100 1.08 -7.34 12.31
C ASP A 100 0.87 -8.80 12.70
N ARG A 101 1.66 -9.70 12.10
CA ARG A 101 1.66 -11.14 12.39
C ARG A 101 0.31 -11.80 12.12
N LEU A 102 -0.46 -11.25 11.19
CA LEU A 102 -1.76 -11.76 10.74
C LEU A 102 -1.68 -12.00 9.23
N SER A 103 -0.78 -12.91 8.84
CA SER A 103 -0.43 -13.18 7.44
C SER A 103 -1.65 -13.41 6.55
N GLY A 104 -1.84 -12.52 5.58
CA GLY A 104 -2.95 -12.53 4.63
C GLY A 104 -4.15 -11.64 4.99
N LEU A 105 -4.14 -10.98 6.16
CA LEU A 105 -5.17 -10.04 6.61
C LEU A 105 -4.66 -8.59 6.51
N ILE A 106 -5.35 -7.77 5.71
CA ILE A 106 -5.14 -6.32 5.67
C ILE A 106 -6.43 -5.63 6.10
N VAL A 107 -6.31 -4.59 6.91
CA VAL A 107 -7.45 -3.74 7.30
C VAL A 107 -7.05 -2.28 7.19
N ASP A 108 -7.76 -1.52 6.36
CA ASP A 108 -7.66 -0.06 6.30
C ASP A 108 -8.88 0.57 6.98
N ILE A 109 -8.66 1.69 7.68
CA ILE A 109 -9.70 2.48 8.33
C ILE A 109 -9.86 3.78 7.56
N PHE A 110 -11.11 4.10 7.21
CA PHE A 110 -11.52 5.31 6.50
C PHE A 110 -12.72 5.91 7.23
N GLY A 111 -12.46 6.85 8.14
CA GLY A 111 -13.51 7.37 9.01
C GLY A 111 -14.05 6.27 9.92
N ASP A 112 -15.34 5.98 9.83
CA ASP A 112 -15.99 4.89 10.58
C ASP A 112 -16.12 3.57 9.79
N ILE A 113 -15.45 3.47 8.65
CA ILE A 113 -15.47 2.28 7.79
C ILE A 113 -14.14 1.52 7.90
N ALA A 114 -14.20 0.24 8.23
CA ALA A 114 -13.09 -0.70 8.10
C ALA A 114 -13.19 -1.46 6.77
N VAL A 115 -12.18 -1.32 5.92
CA VAL A 115 -12.06 -2.07 4.66
C VAL A 115 -11.10 -3.23 4.88
N VAL A 116 -11.65 -4.44 4.88
CA VAL A 116 -10.88 -5.67 5.08
C VAL A 116 -10.52 -6.27 3.74
N ALA A 117 -9.23 -6.49 3.49
CA ALA A 117 -8.74 -7.23 2.35
C ALA A 117 -8.14 -8.56 2.79
N SER A 118 -8.79 -9.65 2.41
CA SER A 118 -8.34 -11.01 2.68
C SER A 118 -7.54 -11.56 1.50
N SER A 119 -6.46 -12.26 1.80
CA SER A 119 -5.58 -12.89 0.81
C SER A 119 -5.06 -14.26 1.25
N ALA A 120 -5.63 -14.82 2.32
CA ALA A 120 -5.33 -16.17 2.81
C ALA A 120 -6.62 -16.90 3.19
N ALA A 121 -6.64 -18.22 2.97
CA ALA A 121 -7.86 -19.01 3.17
C ALA A 121 -8.35 -19.04 4.63
N TRP A 122 -7.44 -18.95 5.61
CA TRP A 122 -7.83 -18.89 7.02
C TRP A 122 -8.62 -17.61 7.33
N VAL A 123 -8.30 -16.48 6.68
CA VAL A 123 -8.99 -15.20 6.92
C VAL A 123 -10.46 -15.32 6.53
N GLU A 124 -10.74 -16.01 5.42
CA GLU A 124 -12.10 -16.31 4.98
C GLU A 124 -12.81 -17.30 5.92
N LYS A 125 -12.11 -18.35 6.37
CA LYS A 125 -12.66 -19.34 7.33
C LYS A 125 -13.05 -18.70 8.66
N TYR A 126 -12.24 -17.75 9.16
CA TYR A 126 -12.44 -17.09 10.45
C TYR A 126 -13.05 -15.69 10.33
N ARG A 127 -13.67 -15.38 9.19
CA ARG A 127 -14.29 -14.07 8.90
C ARG A 127 -15.21 -13.55 10.01
N PRO A 128 -16.17 -14.33 10.57
CA PRO A 128 -17.05 -13.81 11.62
C PRO A 128 -16.30 -13.35 12.88
N LEU A 129 -15.22 -14.05 13.23
CA LEU A 129 -14.37 -13.71 14.36
C LEU A 129 -13.53 -12.45 14.08
N VAL A 130 -12.97 -12.34 12.86
CA VAL A 130 -12.24 -11.14 12.43
C VAL A 130 -13.15 -9.91 12.44
N GLU A 131 -14.37 -10.01 11.89
CA GLU A 131 -15.37 -8.95 11.91
C GLU A 131 -15.79 -8.58 13.35
N SER A 132 -15.98 -9.58 14.21
CA SER A 132 -16.26 -9.37 15.64
C SER A 132 -15.13 -8.63 16.36
N CYS A 133 -13.86 -8.94 16.08
CA CYS A 133 -12.73 -8.23 16.69
C CYS A 133 -12.61 -6.79 16.15
N ILE A 134 -12.73 -6.61 14.83
CA ILE A 134 -12.62 -5.29 14.19
C ILE A 134 -13.74 -4.35 14.65
N SER A 135 -14.97 -4.84 14.79
CA SER A 135 -16.09 -4.03 15.30
C SER A 135 -15.91 -3.55 16.75
N ARG A 136 -15.01 -4.18 17.52
CA ARG A 136 -14.65 -3.72 18.88
C ARG A 136 -13.54 -2.66 18.88
N ILE A 137 -12.92 -2.37 17.74
CA ILE A 137 -11.95 -1.29 17.61
C ILE A 137 -12.72 0.02 17.45
N ASN A 138 -12.40 0.99 18.31
CA ASN A 138 -13.10 2.27 18.40
C ASN A 138 -13.39 2.89 17.03
N GLU A 139 -14.56 3.50 16.93
CA GLU A 139 -15.05 4.29 15.79
C GLU A 139 -15.47 3.51 14.54
N VAL A 140 -15.23 2.19 14.44
CA VAL A 140 -15.72 1.39 13.31
C VAL A 140 -17.21 1.09 13.44
N LYS A 141 -18.03 1.59 12.50
CA LYS A 141 -19.47 1.29 12.38
C LYS A 141 -19.79 0.37 11.21
N HIS A 142 -18.94 0.38 10.19
CA HIS A 142 -19.16 -0.36 8.96
C HIS A 142 -17.94 -1.19 8.62
N ILE A 143 -18.15 -2.44 8.19
CA ILE A 143 -17.10 -3.31 7.68
C ILE A 143 -17.39 -3.61 6.22
N SER A 144 -16.46 -3.27 5.33
CA SER A 144 -16.50 -3.61 3.91
C SER A 144 -15.45 -4.67 3.61
N TRP A 145 -15.88 -5.88 3.28
CA TRP A 145 -14.98 -7.01 3.04
C TRP A 145 -14.70 -7.19 1.56
N ARG A 146 -13.41 -7.19 1.19
CA ARG A 146 -12.91 -7.16 -0.19
C ARG A 146 -11.90 -8.28 -0.40
N PRO A 147 -12.37 -9.47 -0.79
CA PRO A 147 -11.47 -10.59 -1.00
C PRO A 147 -10.54 -10.30 -2.19
N SER A 148 -9.25 -10.58 -2.02
CA SER A 148 -8.27 -10.52 -3.10
C SER A 148 -8.42 -11.76 -4.00
N VAL A 149 -9.48 -11.78 -4.80
CA VAL A 149 -9.94 -12.97 -5.55
C VAL A 149 -8.82 -13.70 -6.30
N GLU A 150 -7.95 -12.96 -7.01
CA GLU A 150 -6.84 -13.57 -7.75
C GLU A 150 -5.78 -14.23 -6.84
N ILE A 151 -5.53 -13.69 -5.65
CA ILE A 151 -4.62 -14.30 -4.67
C ILE A 151 -5.30 -15.49 -3.98
N LEU A 152 -6.59 -15.37 -3.67
CA LEU A 152 -7.36 -16.45 -3.03
C LEU A 152 -7.52 -17.69 -3.92
N LYS A 153 -7.50 -17.52 -5.26
CA LYS A 153 -7.38 -18.65 -6.19
C LYS A 153 -6.08 -19.45 -5.95
N GLU A 154 -4.96 -18.78 -5.69
CA GLU A 154 -3.69 -19.43 -5.34
C GLU A 154 -3.74 -20.10 -3.94
N GLU A 155 -4.69 -19.73 -3.10
CA GLU A 155 -4.98 -20.35 -1.80
C GLU A 155 -6.04 -21.47 -1.89
N GLY A 156 -6.55 -21.79 -3.09
CA GLY A 156 -7.55 -22.83 -3.33
C GLY A 156 -9.00 -22.38 -3.13
N LEU A 157 -9.28 -21.07 -3.05
CA LEU A 157 -10.61 -20.49 -2.93
C LEU A 157 -10.97 -19.74 -4.22
N ASP A 158 -11.75 -20.38 -5.10
CA ASP A 158 -12.22 -19.76 -6.33
C ASP A 158 -13.61 -19.13 -6.16
N TYR A 159 -13.66 -17.81 -6.22
CA TYR A 159 -14.90 -17.03 -6.18
C TYR A 159 -15.60 -16.94 -7.54
N SER A 160 -15.05 -17.54 -8.60
CA SER A 160 -15.65 -17.53 -9.95
C SER A 160 -17.04 -18.17 -10.00
N SER A 161 -17.37 -19.07 -9.05
CA SER A 161 -18.66 -19.75 -8.96
C SER A 161 -19.66 -19.11 -7.99
N SER A 162 -19.27 -18.09 -7.21
CA SER A 162 -20.14 -17.42 -6.24
C SER A 162 -20.69 -16.12 -6.82
N THR A 163 -21.97 -16.09 -7.16
CA THR A 163 -22.64 -14.94 -7.79
C THR A 163 -22.84 -13.72 -6.89
N VAL A 164 -22.52 -13.81 -5.59
CA VAL A 164 -22.78 -12.70 -4.66
C VAL A 164 -21.67 -12.68 -3.60
N VAL A 165 -20.61 -11.91 -3.85
CA VAL A 165 -19.99 -11.23 -2.71
C VAL A 165 -20.99 -10.12 -2.38
N ASP A 166 -21.73 -10.25 -1.28
CA ASP A 166 -22.54 -9.16 -0.74
C ASP A 166 -21.56 -8.07 -0.30
N LEU A 167 -21.07 -7.31 -1.27
CA LEU A 167 -20.34 -6.10 -1.05
C LEU A 167 -21.39 -5.12 -0.57
N VAL A 168 -21.60 -5.06 0.74
CA VAL A 168 -22.16 -3.85 1.34
C VAL A 168 -21.22 -2.74 0.93
N ARG A 169 -21.72 -1.87 0.04
CA ARG A 169 -20.99 -0.70 -0.45
C ARG A 169 -21.46 0.48 0.38
N PRO A 170 -20.73 0.85 1.44
CA PRO A 170 -21.03 2.10 2.08
C PRO A 170 -20.86 3.24 1.07
N PRO A 171 -21.61 4.34 1.23
CA PRO A 171 -21.48 5.51 0.37
C PRO A 171 -20.05 6.07 0.43
N PRO A 172 -19.64 6.89 -0.55
CA PRO A 172 -18.38 7.62 -0.47
C PRO A 172 -18.26 8.34 0.87
N GLU A 173 -17.12 8.16 1.53
CA GLU A 173 -16.88 8.70 2.87
C GLU A 173 -15.84 9.80 2.81
N ARG A 174 -16.10 10.88 3.56
CA ARG A 174 -15.12 11.95 3.73
C ARG A 174 -14.17 11.57 4.85
N VAL A 175 -12.92 11.35 4.49
CA VAL A 175 -11.83 11.13 5.45
C VAL A 175 -10.89 12.32 5.52
N MET A 176 -10.01 12.31 6.51
CA MET A 176 -8.98 13.30 6.72
C MET A 176 -7.62 12.62 6.85
N GLU A 177 -6.61 13.22 6.24
CA GLU A 177 -5.21 12.85 6.40
C GLU A 177 -4.38 14.13 6.53
N ASN A 178 -3.64 14.26 7.63
CA ASN A 178 -2.80 15.43 7.94
C ASN A 178 -3.53 16.79 7.83
N GLY A 179 -4.83 16.81 8.14
CA GLY A 179 -5.68 18.00 8.06
C GLY A 179 -6.25 18.28 6.66
N ILE A 180 -5.95 17.45 5.66
CA ILE A 180 -6.51 17.53 4.31
C ILE A 180 -7.67 16.53 4.20
N SER A 181 -8.82 16.98 3.71
CA SER A 181 -9.98 16.12 3.50
C SER A 181 -9.92 15.41 2.14
N TYR A 182 -10.35 14.15 2.10
CA TYR A 182 -10.43 13.35 0.88
C TYR A 182 -11.78 12.65 0.81
N MET A 183 -12.35 12.61 -0.40
CA MET A 183 -13.45 11.73 -0.73
C MET A 183 -12.89 10.34 -1.08
N VAL A 184 -13.28 9.34 -0.31
CA VAL A 184 -12.89 7.94 -0.54
C VAL A 184 -14.09 7.20 -1.08
N SER A 185 -13.99 6.78 -2.34
CA SER A 185 -14.96 5.87 -2.94
C SER A 185 -14.50 4.43 -2.80
N MET A 186 -15.43 3.61 -2.36
CA MET A 186 -15.25 2.18 -2.27
C MET A 186 -15.22 1.53 -3.68
N ASP A 187 -15.65 2.16 -4.76
CA ASP A 187 -15.52 1.55 -6.10
C ASP A 187 -14.10 1.70 -6.74
N GLY A 188 -13.15 2.32 -6.03
CA GLY A 188 -11.78 2.58 -6.49
C GLY A 188 -10.81 1.39 -6.49
N GLN A 189 -9.58 1.60 -6.98
CA GLN A 189 -8.51 0.60 -6.94
C GLN A 189 -8.04 0.33 -5.48
N LYS A 190 -7.54 -0.89 -5.22
CA LYS A 190 -7.17 -1.39 -3.88
C LYS A 190 -8.37 -1.30 -2.90
N THR A 191 -8.13 -0.78 -1.70
CA THR A 191 -9.12 -0.57 -0.62
C THR A 191 -9.87 0.77 -0.76
N GLY A 192 -9.54 1.59 -1.76
CA GLY A 192 -10.19 2.88 -2.05
C GLY A 192 -9.28 4.10 -1.88
N PHE A 193 -8.24 4.02 -1.04
CA PHE A 193 -7.29 5.11 -0.79
C PHE A 193 -5.89 4.58 -0.45
N TYR A 194 -4.85 5.31 -0.86
CA TYR A 194 -3.45 4.90 -0.70
C TYR A 194 -2.86 5.47 0.59
N ALA A 195 -3.15 4.86 1.73
CA ALA A 195 -2.62 5.28 3.04
C ALA A 195 -1.08 5.11 3.13
N ASP A 196 -0.50 4.21 2.34
CA ASP A 196 0.94 3.94 2.28
C ASP A 196 1.78 5.17 1.88
N GLN A 197 1.22 6.09 1.11
CA GLN A 197 1.89 7.32 0.67
C GLN A 197 1.71 8.51 1.62
N ARG A 198 1.02 8.37 2.76
CA ARG A 198 0.69 9.49 3.69
C ARG A 198 1.90 10.37 4.00
N ASP A 199 2.99 9.76 4.46
CA ASP A 199 4.16 10.52 4.93
C ASP A 199 4.93 11.15 3.77
N ASN A 200 4.88 10.53 2.58
CA ASN A 200 5.49 11.07 1.36
C ASN A 200 4.67 12.25 0.83
N ARG A 201 3.34 12.15 0.87
CA ARG A 201 2.42 13.26 0.54
C ARG A 201 2.64 14.44 1.46
N TRP A 202 2.68 14.20 2.77
CA TRP A 202 2.96 15.23 3.76
C TRP A 202 4.29 15.92 3.49
N PHE A 203 5.34 15.14 3.21
CA PHE A 203 6.65 15.71 2.90
C PHE A 203 6.60 16.70 1.72
N ILE A 204 5.84 16.40 0.66
CA ILE A 204 5.64 17.33 -0.47
C ILE A 204 5.03 18.66 -0.01
N SER A 205 4.06 18.65 0.92
CA SER A 205 3.47 19.89 1.42
C SER A 205 4.53 20.80 2.05
N THR A 206 5.45 20.24 2.82
CA THR A 206 6.49 20.99 3.56
C THR A 206 7.52 21.69 2.67
N ILE A 207 7.60 21.32 1.39
CA ILE A 207 8.58 21.87 0.44
C ILE A 207 7.94 22.59 -0.74
N SER A 208 6.61 22.79 -0.74
CA SER A 208 5.87 23.30 -1.90
C SER A 208 5.64 24.81 -1.92
N GLU A 209 5.90 25.53 -0.82
CA GLU A 209 5.62 26.98 -0.73
C GLU A 209 6.22 27.78 -1.89
N GLY A 210 5.36 28.51 -2.61
CA GLY A 210 5.72 29.36 -3.75
C GLY A 210 6.17 28.63 -5.02
N ARG A 211 6.20 27.29 -5.03
CA ARG A 211 6.73 26.49 -6.14
C ARG A 211 5.66 26.07 -7.13
N ARG A 212 6.07 25.87 -8.39
CA ARG A 212 5.26 25.23 -9.41
C ARG A 212 5.45 23.71 -9.35
N VAL A 213 4.37 22.96 -9.16
CA VAL A 213 4.40 21.51 -8.90
C VAL A 213 3.64 20.73 -9.97
N LEU A 214 4.27 19.67 -10.49
CA LEU A 214 3.66 18.71 -11.42
C LEU A 214 3.49 17.36 -10.72
N ASP A 215 2.28 16.81 -10.72
CA ASP A 215 1.95 15.50 -10.17
C ASP A 215 1.52 14.56 -11.32
N ILE A 216 2.43 13.67 -11.74
CA ILE A 216 2.19 12.71 -12.82
C ILE A 216 1.69 11.39 -12.25
N CYS A 217 0.62 10.86 -12.85
CA CYS A 217 -0.17 9.74 -12.34
C CYS A 217 -0.84 10.11 -11.01
N CYS A 218 -1.46 11.29 -10.96
CA CYS A 218 -1.94 11.89 -9.72
C CYS A 218 -3.13 11.15 -9.08
N TYR A 219 -3.79 10.24 -9.81
CA TYR A 219 -5.00 9.56 -9.37
C TYR A 219 -6.05 10.57 -8.85
N THR A 220 -6.52 10.44 -7.62
CA THR A 220 -7.46 11.35 -6.95
C THR A 220 -6.81 12.60 -6.36
N GLY A 221 -5.60 12.94 -6.81
CA GLY A 221 -4.91 14.19 -6.54
C GLY A 221 -4.07 14.20 -5.26
N GLY A 222 -3.69 13.04 -4.70
CA GLY A 222 -3.05 12.96 -3.38
C GLY A 222 -1.86 13.92 -3.19
N PHE A 223 -0.87 13.88 -4.09
CA PHE A 223 0.29 14.78 -4.02
C PHE A 223 -0.05 16.21 -4.46
N ALA A 224 -0.85 16.37 -5.50
CA ALA A 224 -1.35 17.67 -5.94
C ALA A 224 -2.06 18.45 -4.81
N LEU A 225 -2.93 17.79 -4.03
CA LEU A 225 -3.59 18.37 -2.87
C LEU A 225 -2.60 18.79 -1.77
N ASN A 226 -1.60 17.96 -1.49
CA ASN A 226 -0.59 18.28 -0.48
C ASN A 226 0.31 19.44 -0.93
N ALA A 227 0.67 19.50 -2.21
CA ALA A 227 1.40 20.62 -2.78
C ALA A 227 0.59 21.92 -2.69
N ALA A 228 -0.69 21.87 -3.09
CA ALA A 228 -1.60 22.99 -2.99
C ALA A 228 -1.76 23.45 -1.53
N PHE A 229 -1.99 22.52 -0.59
CA PHE A 229 -2.10 22.79 0.85
C PHE A 229 -0.84 23.47 1.40
N GLY A 230 0.34 22.98 1.00
CA GLY A 230 1.66 23.52 1.33
C GLY A 230 2.02 24.86 0.68
N GLY A 231 1.09 25.51 -0.05
CA GLY A 231 1.29 26.84 -0.59
C GLY A 231 1.98 26.90 -1.96
N ALA A 232 1.91 25.82 -2.76
CA ALA A 232 2.35 25.87 -4.16
C ALA A 232 1.70 27.03 -4.92
N SER A 233 2.48 27.68 -5.79
CA SER A 233 2.01 28.81 -6.61
C SER A 233 1.19 28.37 -7.83
N ASP A 234 1.44 27.15 -8.30
CA ASP A 234 0.74 26.51 -9.42
C ASP A 234 0.91 24.98 -9.31
N VAL A 235 -0.17 24.23 -9.48
CA VAL A 235 -0.20 22.77 -9.37
C VAL A 235 -0.88 22.19 -10.60
N THR A 236 -0.23 21.23 -11.24
CA THR A 236 -0.81 20.46 -12.35
C THR A 236 -0.82 18.98 -11.98
N GLY A 237 -2.00 18.38 -11.88
CA GLY A 237 -2.17 16.93 -11.78
C GLY A 237 -2.47 16.32 -13.14
N VAL A 238 -1.86 15.18 -13.47
CA VAL A 238 -2.08 14.46 -14.73
C VAL A 238 -2.43 13.01 -14.46
N ASP A 239 -3.54 12.55 -15.02
CA ASP A 239 -3.93 11.14 -14.99
C ASP A 239 -4.69 10.75 -16.25
N SER A 240 -4.67 9.45 -16.59
CA SER A 240 -5.43 8.91 -17.72
C SER A 240 -6.91 8.69 -17.38
N SER A 241 -7.23 8.52 -16.09
CA SER A 241 -8.54 8.17 -15.57
C SER A 241 -9.39 9.41 -15.28
N LEU A 242 -10.38 9.68 -16.16
CA LEU A 242 -11.34 10.76 -15.93
C LEU A 242 -12.09 10.64 -14.58
N PRO A 243 -12.59 9.45 -14.18
CA PRO A 243 -13.24 9.30 -12.87
C PRO A 243 -12.31 9.67 -11.70
N ALA A 244 -11.01 9.36 -11.78
CA ALA A 244 -10.07 9.74 -10.74
C ALA A 244 -9.85 11.26 -10.69
N LEU A 245 -9.75 11.90 -11.86
CA LEU A 245 -9.60 13.36 -11.95
C LEU A 245 -10.84 14.12 -11.49
N ASP A 246 -12.03 13.59 -11.68
CA ASP A 246 -13.26 14.22 -11.18
C ASP A 246 -13.30 14.21 -9.66
N VAL A 247 -12.90 13.10 -9.03
CA VAL A 247 -12.70 13.04 -7.57
C VAL A 247 -11.55 13.96 -7.12
N ALA A 248 -10.48 14.11 -7.92
CA ALA A 248 -9.39 15.02 -7.59
C ALA A 248 -9.83 16.49 -7.56
N LYS A 249 -10.72 16.89 -8.49
CA LYS A 249 -11.35 18.23 -8.49
C LYS A 249 -12.24 18.41 -7.27
N GLU A 250 -13.10 17.45 -6.97
CA GLU A 250 -13.96 17.47 -5.78
C GLU A 250 -13.11 17.61 -4.50
N ASN A 251 -12.00 16.88 -4.41
CA ASN A 251 -11.07 16.97 -3.28
C ASN A 251 -10.46 18.38 -3.16
N ILE A 252 -10.10 19.04 -4.26
CA ILE A 252 -9.59 20.42 -4.21
C ILE A 252 -10.66 21.39 -3.72
N ASP A 253 -11.89 21.25 -4.20
CA ASP A 253 -13.02 22.10 -3.80
C ASP A 253 -13.40 21.88 -2.33
N LEU A 254 -13.39 20.63 -1.88
CA LEU A 254 -13.67 20.21 -0.49
C LEU A 254 -12.74 20.88 0.52
N ASN A 255 -11.51 21.18 0.12
CA ASN A 255 -10.51 21.83 0.97
C ASN A 255 -10.45 23.35 0.76
N GLY A 256 -11.39 23.94 0.00
CA GLY A 256 -11.40 25.38 -0.29
C GLY A 256 -10.19 25.84 -1.10
N MET A 257 -9.54 24.92 -1.83
CA MET A 257 -8.32 25.21 -2.60
C MET A 257 -8.60 25.53 -4.07
N GLY A 258 -9.87 25.53 -4.51
CA GLY A 258 -10.28 25.75 -5.90
C GLY A 258 -9.96 27.14 -6.47
N SER A 259 -9.67 28.14 -5.62
CA SER A 259 -9.20 29.47 -6.04
C SER A 259 -7.68 29.54 -6.27
N ARG A 260 -6.92 28.51 -5.88
CA ARG A 260 -5.50 28.35 -6.18
C ARG A 260 -5.36 27.81 -7.61
N ARG A 261 -4.23 28.09 -8.28
CA ARG A 261 -3.94 27.61 -9.65
C ARG A 261 -3.67 26.09 -9.67
N THR A 262 -4.67 25.29 -9.29
CA THR A 262 -4.62 23.83 -9.37
C THR A 262 -5.43 23.38 -10.58
N SER A 263 -4.80 22.63 -11.47
CA SER A 263 -5.42 22.12 -12.70
C SER A 263 -5.21 20.62 -12.83
N PHE A 264 -6.19 19.94 -13.40
CA PHE A 264 -6.15 18.50 -13.65
C PHE A 264 -6.30 18.23 -15.15
N VAL A 265 -5.36 17.49 -15.72
CA VAL A 265 -5.29 17.21 -17.16
C VAL A 265 -5.47 15.72 -17.40
N ARG A 266 -6.45 15.37 -18.23
CA ARG A 266 -6.66 14.00 -18.67
C ARG A 266 -5.75 13.66 -19.85
N GLN A 267 -4.65 12.96 -19.59
CA GLN A 267 -3.71 12.55 -20.64
C GLN A 267 -2.85 11.36 -20.18
N ASP A 268 -2.29 10.59 -21.12
CA ASP A 268 -1.22 9.64 -20.80
C ASP A 268 0.00 10.39 -20.24
N ALA A 269 0.66 9.79 -19.24
CA ALA A 269 1.79 10.39 -18.56
C ALA A 269 2.97 10.69 -19.51
N SER A 270 3.30 9.76 -20.41
CA SER A 270 4.43 9.95 -21.34
C SER A 270 4.10 10.96 -22.42
N GLU A 271 2.86 10.96 -22.93
CA GLU A 271 2.40 11.93 -23.91
C GLU A 271 2.38 13.35 -23.34
N PHE A 272 1.77 13.55 -22.16
CA PHE A 272 1.76 14.85 -21.50
C PHE A 272 3.17 15.38 -21.30
N MET A 273 4.10 14.54 -20.81
CA MET A 273 5.45 14.99 -20.56
C MET A 273 6.20 15.38 -21.85
N LYS A 274 5.96 14.69 -22.97
CA LYS A 274 6.52 15.04 -24.28
C LYS A 274 5.94 16.37 -24.81
N ASP A 275 4.64 16.58 -24.65
CA ASP A 275 3.98 17.82 -25.06
C ASP A 275 4.43 19.01 -24.21
N ALA A 276 4.60 18.82 -22.91
CA ALA A 276 5.17 19.82 -22.02
C ALA A 276 6.63 20.16 -22.42
N LEU A 277 7.42 19.15 -22.79
CA LEU A 277 8.78 19.36 -23.28
C LEU A 277 8.85 20.14 -24.58
N SER A 278 7.94 19.87 -25.54
CA SER A 278 7.89 20.60 -26.81
C SER A 278 7.46 22.06 -26.63
N LYS A 279 6.70 22.35 -25.57
CA LYS A 279 6.33 23.71 -25.14
C LYS A 279 7.37 24.37 -24.24
N HIS A 280 8.50 23.73 -23.99
CA HIS A 280 9.57 24.20 -23.10
C HIS A 280 9.12 24.44 -21.64
N GLU A 281 8.06 23.77 -21.19
CA GLU A 281 7.56 23.86 -19.83
C GLU A 281 8.55 23.25 -18.83
N LYS A 282 8.61 23.84 -17.63
CA LYS A 282 9.42 23.36 -16.50
C LYS A 282 8.73 23.59 -15.15
N TRP A 283 8.98 22.68 -14.21
CA TRP A 283 8.44 22.73 -12.85
C TRP A 283 9.56 22.75 -11.81
N ASP A 284 9.29 23.36 -10.67
CA ASP A 284 10.22 23.41 -9.53
C ASP A 284 10.24 22.05 -8.80
N ILE A 285 9.08 21.39 -8.72
CA ILE A 285 8.91 20.03 -8.20
C ILE A 285 8.14 19.19 -9.22
N VAL A 286 8.65 18.01 -9.53
CA VAL A 286 7.93 16.97 -10.27
C VAL A 286 7.74 15.75 -9.37
N VAL A 287 6.52 15.26 -9.27
CA VAL A 287 6.15 14.00 -8.61
C VAL A 287 5.79 12.99 -9.69
N LEU A 288 6.33 11.77 -9.57
CA LEU A 288 6.09 10.67 -10.49
C LEU A 288 5.79 9.39 -9.68
N ASP A 289 4.50 9.05 -9.56
CA ASP A 289 4.03 7.85 -8.87
C ASP A 289 3.28 6.91 -9.84
N PRO A 290 4.00 6.17 -10.71
CA PRO A 290 3.38 5.33 -11.71
C PRO A 290 2.73 4.10 -11.06
N PRO A 291 1.75 3.46 -11.74
CA PRO A 291 1.18 2.20 -11.28
C PRO A 291 2.24 1.09 -11.16
N LYS A 292 1.87 -0.05 -10.56
CA LYS A 292 2.79 -1.20 -10.40
C LYS A 292 3.27 -1.74 -11.76
N LEU A 293 4.45 -1.29 -12.21
CA LEU A 293 5.05 -1.72 -13.48
C LEU A 293 5.72 -3.11 -13.39
N ALA A 294 6.17 -3.52 -12.20
CA ALA A 294 6.86 -4.80 -11.97
C ALA A 294 6.16 -5.63 -10.87
N PRO A 295 4.96 -6.17 -11.10
CA PRO A 295 4.22 -6.92 -10.07
C PRO A 295 4.92 -8.23 -9.67
N ARG A 296 5.79 -8.78 -10.53
CA ARG A 296 6.50 -10.05 -10.32
C ARG A 296 7.95 -9.93 -10.79
N LYS A 297 8.87 -10.68 -10.17
CA LYS A 297 10.32 -10.70 -10.53
C LYS A 297 10.57 -10.94 -12.03
N LYS A 298 9.77 -11.79 -12.69
CA LYS A 298 9.88 -12.08 -14.13
C LYS A 298 9.69 -10.84 -15.03
N VAL A 299 8.93 -9.84 -14.58
CA VAL A 299 8.62 -8.61 -15.33
C VAL A 299 9.64 -7.50 -15.04
N LEU A 300 10.52 -7.68 -14.06
CA LEU A 300 11.43 -6.64 -13.58
C LEU A 300 12.29 -6.05 -14.71
N LYS A 301 12.86 -6.91 -15.58
CA LYS A 301 13.74 -6.47 -16.68
C LYS A 301 13.03 -5.58 -17.70
N SER A 302 11.80 -5.90 -18.09
CA SER A 302 11.02 -5.07 -19.01
C SER A 302 10.54 -3.78 -18.34
N ALA A 303 10.16 -3.86 -17.05
CA ALA A 303 9.76 -2.70 -16.27
C ALA A 303 10.89 -1.68 -16.07
N SER A 304 12.15 -2.11 -15.95
CA SER A 304 13.30 -1.21 -15.82
C SER A 304 13.40 -0.21 -16.98
N GLY A 305 13.09 -0.63 -18.21
CA GLY A 305 13.07 0.26 -19.37
C GLY A 305 11.97 1.33 -19.28
N MET A 306 10.78 0.94 -18.81
CA MET A 306 9.67 1.87 -18.59
C MET A 306 9.99 2.88 -17.48
N TYR A 307 10.52 2.42 -16.33
CA TYR A 307 10.97 3.30 -15.25
C TYR A 307 12.04 4.28 -15.72
N SER A 308 13.03 3.80 -16.48
CA SER A 308 14.09 4.64 -17.04
C SER A 308 13.52 5.73 -17.97
N ASN A 309 12.61 5.37 -18.86
CA ASN A 309 11.99 6.31 -19.81
C ASN A 309 11.14 7.37 -19.10
N LEU A 310 10.25 6.98 -18.18
CA LEU A 310 9.39 7.93 -17.45
C LEU A 310 10.23 8.90 -16.61
N ASN A 311 11.23 8.39 -15.90
CA ASN A 311 12.11 9.24 -15.09
C ASN A 311 12.99 10.16 -15.95
N SER A 312 13.43 9.72 -17.12
CA SER A 312 14.15 10.58 -18.07
C SER A 312 13.30 11.80 -18.48
N LEU A 313 12.02 11.58 -18.79
CA LEU A 313 11.08 12.66 -19.14
C LEU A 313 10.84 13.59 -17.95
N ALA A 314 10.59 13.04 -16.76
CA ALA A 314 10.37 13.82 -15.54
C ALA A 314 11.59 14.68 -15.17
N MET A 315 12.81 14.13 -15.28
CA MET A 315 14.06 14.88 -15.07
C MET A 315 14.23 16.01 -16.09
N LEU A 316 13.84 15.80 -17.35
CA LEU A 316 13.88 16.87 -18.35
C LEU A 316 12.89 17.98 -18.00
N LEU A 317 11.71 17.68 -17.46
CA LEU A 317 10.72 18.68 -17.03
C LEU A 317 11.05 19.38 -15.71
N THR A 318 11.96 18.82 -14.92
CA THR A 318 12.41 19.44 -13.68
C THR A 318 13.35 20.59 -13.99
N LYS A 319 13.12 21.78 -13.40
CA LYS A 319 14.04 22.92 -13.51
C LYS A 319 15.43 22.55 -13.01
N ARG A 320 16.46 23.24 -13.51
CA ARG A 320 17.83 23.09 -12.98
C ARG A 320 17.84 23.47 -11.49
N GLY A 321 18.32 22.56 -10.65
CA GLY A 321 18.30 22.67 -9.19
C GLY A 321 16.96 22.33 -8.55
N GLY A 322 15.92 22.00 -9.33
CA GLY A 322 14.61 21.56 -8.85
C GLY A 322 14.61 20.13 -8.32
N LEU A 323 13.44 19.68 -7.87
CA LEU A 323 13.27 18.39 -7.22
C LEU A 323 12.39 17.45 -8.04
N LEU A 324 12.78 16.17 -8.09
CA LEU A 324 11.98 15.08 -8.63
C LEU A 324 11.74 14.06 -7.52
N MET A 325 10.50 13.87 -7.11
CA MET A 325 10.11 12.75 -6.26
C MET A 325 9.57 11.62 -7.15
N THR A 326 10.19 10.45 -7.11
CA THR A 326 9.77 9.29 -7.91
C THR A 326 9.54 8.08 -7.03
N CYS A 327 8.46 7.36 -7.33
CA CYS A 327 8.00 6.21 -6.55
C CYS A 327 8.05 4.91 -7.34
N SER A 328 8.16 3.80 -6.62
CA SER A 328 7.84 2.46 -7.11
C SER A 328 7.04 1.72 -6.05
N CYS A 329 5.82 1.32 -6.39
CA CYS A 329 4.98 0.45 -5.55
C CYS A 329 5.13 -1.05 -5.87
N SER A 330 6.19 -1.41 -6.60
CA SER A 330 6.45 -2.78 -7.06
C SER A 330 7.40 -3.48 -6.08
N GLY A 331 6.91 -4.46 -5.32
CA GLY A 331 7.76 -5.22 -4.38
C GLY A 331 8.99 -5.83 -5.05
N ALA A 332 8.85 -6.36 -6.27
CA ALA A 332 9.99 -6.87 -7.01
C ALA A 332 11.06 -5.80 -7.32
N MET A 333 10.67 -4.54 -7.52
CA MET A 333 11.60 -3.43 -7.76
C MET A 333 12.29 -3.00 -6.47
N THR A 334 11.51 -2.78 -5.41
CA THR A 334 12.01 -2.39 -4.09
C THR A 334 13.01 -3.42 -3.55
N GLN A 335 12.63 -4.69 -3.54
CA GLN A 335 13.47 -5.80 -3.06
C GLN A 335 14.74 -6.01 -3.91
N SER A 336 14.72 -5.63 -5.20
CA SER A 336 15.89 -5.79 -6.06
C SER A 336 17.02 -4.81 -5.74
N GLY A 337 16.72 -3.68 -5.08
CA GLY A 337 17.66 -2.57 -4.91
C GLY A 337 18.01 -1.81 -6.20
N MET A 338 17.50 -2.24 -7.37
CA MET A 338 17.89 -1.69 -8.69
C MET A 338 17.33 -0.28 -8.97
N PHE A 339 16.36 0.20 -8.19
CA PHE A 339 15.65 1.43 -8.54
C PHE A 339 16.59 2.64 -8.67
N LEU A 340 17.54 2.79 -7.74
CA LEU A 340 18.50 3.91 -7.81
C LEU A 340 19.44 3.83 -9.03
N GLU A 341 19.87 2.62 -9.41
CA GLU A 341 20.70 2.41 -10.61
C GLU A 341 19.94 2.79 -11.88
N ILE A 342 18.65 2.43 -11.96
CA ILE A 342 17.76 2.82 -13.06
C ILE A 342 17.64 4.35 -13.15
N LEU A 343 17.52 5.04 -12.01
CA LEU A 343 17.46 6.51 -11.96
C LEU A 343 18.79 7.14 -12.40
N GLN A 344 19.93 6.58 -12.01
CA GLN A 344 21.24 7.04 -12.48
C GLN A 344 21.39 6.88 -14.00
N GLY A 345 20.99 5.73 -14.55
CA GLY A 345 20.99 5.48 -15.98
C GLY A 345 20.04 6.42 -16.75
N ALA A 346 18.85 6.69 -16.20
CA ALA A 346 17.91 7.65 -16.77
C ALA A 346 18.51 9.07 -16.81
N ALA A 347 19.15 9.52 -15.73
CA ALA A 347 19.80 10.83 -15.67
C ALA A 347 20.92 10.95 -16.70
N ALA A 348 21.78 9.94 -16.81
CA ALA A 348 22.87 9.92 -17.77
C ALA A 348 22.36 9.99 -19.22
N LYS A 349 21.28 9.26 -19.54
CA LYS A 349 20.64 9.24 -20.88
C LYS A 349 20.19 10.62 -21.35
N VAL A 350 19.77 11.50 -20.43
CA VAL A 350 19.31 12.86 -20.74
C VAL A 350 20.31 13.95 -20.36
N GLY A 351 21.55 13.58 -20.04
CA GLY A 351 22.62 14.52 -19.70
C GLY A 351 22.37 15.33 -18.41
N LYS A 352 21.63 14.77 -17.45
CA LYS A 352 21.34 15.38 -16.15
C LYS A 352 22.21 14.79 -15.05
N LYS A 353 22.48 15.58 -14.01
CA LYS A 353 23.07 15.10 -12.75
C LYS A 353 21.99 15.03 -11.69
N ILE A 354 22.02 13.98 -10.88
CA ILE A 354 21.06 13.80 -9.78
C ILE A 354 21.78 13.64 -8.44
N THR A 355 21.13 14.10 -7.38
CA THR A 355 21.57 13.88 -6.00
C THR A 355 20.40 13.38 -5.17
N VAL A 356 20.59 12.27 -4.45
CA VAL A 356 19.55 11.75 -3.54
C VAL A 356 19.47 12.65 -2.33
N VAL A 357 18.29 13.23 -2.11
CA VAL A 357 17.98 14.11 -0.97
C VAL A 357 17.25 13.33 0.12
N ARG A 358 16.36 12.42 -0.27
CA ARG A 358 15.58 11.57 0.66
C ARG A 358 15.32 10.21 0.02
N LYS A 359 15.39 9.15 0.84
CA LYS A 359 14.82 7.84 0.56
C LYS A 359 13.79 7.52 1.64
N ALA A 360 12.65 7.00 1.25
CA ALA A 360 11.59 6.59 2.16
C ALA A 360 10.79 5.41 1.59
N GLY A 361 9.99 4.79 2.44
CA GLY A 361 9.08 3.72 2.08
C GLY A 361 7.63 4.09 2.35
N ALA A 362 6.82 3.06 2.65
CA ALA A 362 5.45 3.23 3.10
C ALA A 362 5.39 3.91 4.47
N ALA A 363 4.25 4.52 4.78
CA ALA A 363 4.01 5.17 6.06
C ALA A 363 4.08 4.18 7.24
N CYS A 364 4.33 4.70 8.45
CA CYS A 364 4.64 3.88 9.65
C CYS A 364 3.53 2.92 10.12
N ASP A 365 2.29 3.13 9.67
CA ASP A 365 1.15 2.22 9.88
C ASP A 365 1.14 1.01 8.92
N HIS A 366 2.17 0.90 8.07
CA HIS A 366 2.49 -0.27 7.26
C HIS A 366 3.76 -0.97 7.81
N PRO A 367 3.71 -1.52 9.04
CA PRO A 367 4.88 -2.13 9.66
C PRO A 367 5.38 -3.32 8.84
N LEU A 368 6.67 -3.60 8.99
CA LEU A 368 7.37 -4.71 8.36
C LEU A 368 7.82 -5.67 9.45
N ASP A 369 7.54 -6.96 9.26
CA ASP A 369 8.17 -7.99 10.06
C ASP A 369 9.63 -8.16 9.57
N PRO A 370 10.64 -8.00 10.44
CA PRO A 370 12.04 -8.22 10.05
C PRO A 370 12.32 -9.62 9.48
N ALA A 371 11.53 -10.62 9.85
CA ALA A 371 11.61 -11.98 9.31
C ALA A 371 10.92 -12.12 7.93
N TYR A 372 10.27 -11.07 7.45
CA TYR A 372 9.60 -11.00 6.14
C TYR A 372 9.94 -9.71 5.40
N PRO A 373 11.21 -9.56 4.92
CA PRO A 373 11.63 -8.38 4.17
C PRO A 373 10.85 -8.19 2.87
N GLU A 374 10.20 -9.24 2.35
CA GLU A 374 9.38 -9.15 1.16
C GLU A 374 8.14 -8.25 1.34
N GLY A 375 7.75 -7.97 2.59
CA GLY A 375 6.73 -6.97 2.90
C GLY A 375 7.11 -5.56 2.46
N GLU A 376 8.39 -5.27 2.23
CA GLU A 376 8.85 -3.96 1.74
C GLU A 376 8.52 -3.82 0.25
N TYR A 377 7.48 -3.05 -0.07
CA TYR A 377 6.98 -2.92 -1.44
C TYR A 377 7.06 -1.52 -2.04
N LEU A 378 7.15 -0.48 -1.21
CA LEU A 378 7.14 0.91 -1.65
C LEU A 378 8.52 1.53 -1.49
N THR A 379 9.05 2.08 -2.59
CA THR A 379 10.25 2.92 -2.58
C THR A 379 9.88 4.32 -3.07
N ASN A 380 10.25 5.35 -2.30
CA ASN A 380 10.13 6.76 -2.67
C ASN A 380 11.53 7.41 -2.61
N ILE A 381 11.96 8.05 -3.70
CA ILE A 381 13.23 8.75 -3.77
C ILE A 381 13.00 10.19 -4.19
N LEU A 382 13.46 11.13 -3.37
CA LEU A 382 13.55 12.54 -3.74
C LEU A 382 14.96 12.82 -4.29
N LEU A 383 15.00 13.34 -5.50
CA LEU A 383 16.22 13.73 -6.21
C LEU A 383 16.26 15.24 -6.39
N ARG A 384 17.44 15.84 -6.25
CA ARG A 384 17.75 17.14 -6.85
C ARG A 384 18.28 16.91 -8.26
N VAL A 385 17.73 17.61 -9.26
CA VAL A 385 18.11 17.48 -10.68
C VAL A 385 18.90 18.72 -11.12
N VAL A 386 20.08 18.54 -11.71
CA VAL A 386 20.97 19.63 -12.19
C VAL A 386 21.29 19.48 -13.66
#